data_AF-A0A3A8RSW7-F1
#
_entry.id   AF-A0A3A8RSW7-F1
#
_cell.length_a   1.000
_cell.length_b   1.000
_cell.length_c   1.000
_cell.angle_alpha   90.00
_cell.angle_beta   90.00
_cell.angle_gamma   90.00
#
_symmetry.space_group_name_H-M   'P 1'
#
loop_
_entity.id
_entity.type
_entity.pdbx_description
1 polymer ?
#
loop_
_entity_poly.entity_id
_entity_poly.type
_entity_poly.pdbx_seq_one_letter_code
_entity_poly.pdbx_strand_id
1 'polypeptide(L)'
;MTPGVPTLLLLLAGAGTPRGLPHEREAVQKRVAESGRPTSPGAQAPRYEPGDTVESVVSPGGRFRIHFTRQGTHAVPPADADGSGVPDFVELVGRTYERVATFYVDLGFRLPPDDTNPAGDDGGDGRFDVYLVDFAGIGDGAFRQETCLEGVTRCTGFMLQENDFTGYNYPSDAEAVEILASHEFFHAVQAAYRPDLGGVASEGTAVWATERFEPALDDLEHFTRGYMLTPDSTLVLDPAGPGVTFIYGAGLFFQFVGERYGDGALVALLEESVRQPEARWPVLLDTCLRRDFASSFDAAFAQFATWNLGTGPRATPGFGYARGEGYAPVAKTAAEFPTTLDRVRVAAAASRIFEVPGGASFVGASYEPEPGIDPATVHLVVAAVTDDAVLRVATVDGPDALRAQVAADDATRVMVAVVDGRMEGLGRYGRLCIAVTGQAASCAPLHATDAGTDAGTDAGTPDAGADAGTPDAGTVDAGRPVDPIDDPRTPSDDGSCQAAGGPLSGALVALLLGGGLRARRRSRAR
;
A
#
# COMPACT_ATOMS: atom_id res chain seq x y z
N MET A 1 -32.95 -13.03 51.89
CA MET A 1 -33.65 -13.04 50.59
C MET A 1 -32.79 -12.24 49.62
N THR A 2 -32.24 -12.96 48.63
CA THR A 2 -31.63 -12.54 47.36
C THR A 2 -30.63 -11.36 47.33
N PRO A 3 -29.33 -11.64 47.12
CA PRO A 3 -28.37 -10.65 46.59
C PRO A 3 -28.51 -10.56 45.06
N GLY A 4 -28.44 -9.33 44.54
CA GLY A 4 -28.47 -9.03 43.10
C GLY A 4 -27.13 -9.30 42.43
N VAL A 5 -27.21 -9.89 41.25
CA VAL A 5 -26.14 -10.43 40.39
C VAL A 5 -25.14 -9.36 39.96
N PRO A 6 -23.81 -9.60 40.02
CA PRO A 6 -22.82 -8.73 39.40
C PRO A 6 -22.81 -8.96 37.89
N THR A 7 -22.87 -7.86 37.15
CA THR A 7 -22.75 -7.79 35.69
C THR A 7 -21.49 -8.52 35.21
N LEU A 8 -21.70 -9.69 34.62
CA LEU A 8 -20.67 -10.45 33.91
C LEU A 8 -20.36 -9.69 32.62
N LEU A 9 -19.18 -9.09 32.56
CA LEU A 9 -18.60 -8.56 31.33
C LEU A 9 -18.36 -9.76 30.39
N LEU A 10 -19.31 -10.02 29.48
CA LEU A 10 -19.07 -10.94 28.36
C LEU A 10 -18.04 -10.28 27.44
N LEU A 11 -16.78 -10.69 27.59
CA LEU A 11 -15.80 -10.64 26.53
C LEU A 11 -16.32 -11.52 25.39
N LEU A 12 -16.99 -10.88 24.42
CA LEU A 12 -17.20 -11.46 23.10
C LEU A 12 -15.81 -11.65 22.50
N ALA A 13 -15.30 -12.87 22.60
CA ALA A 13 -14.23 -13.39 21.76
C ALA A 13 -14.76 -13.38 20.31
N GLY A 14 -14.60 -12.24 19.65
CA GLY A 14 -14.81 -12.10 18.21
C GLY A 14 -13.76 -12.90 17.46
N ALA A 15 -14.26 -13.74 16.56
CA ALA A 15 -13.60 -14.49 15.51
C ALA A 15 -12.14 -14.12 15.16
N GLY A 16 -11.29 -15.16 15.16
CA GLY A 16 -10.06 -15.32 14.39
C GLY A 16 -9.25 -14.06 14.10
N THR A 17 -8.19 -13.84 14.87
CA THR A 17 -7.06 -13.04 14.38
C THR A 17 -6.59 -13.63 13.04
N PRO A 18 -6.51 -12.84 11.96
CA PRO A 18 -5.75 -13.24 10.78
C PRO A 18 -4.35 -13.62 11.25
N ARG A 19 -3.89 -14.83 10.94
CA ARG A 19 -2.51 -15.24 11.24
C ARG A 19 -1.64 -14.51 10.24
N GLY A 20 -0.96 -13.45 10.68
CA GLY A 20 0.06 -12.80 9.87
C GLY A 20 1.14 -13.81 9.46
N LEU A 21 1.48 -13.83 8.18
CA LEU A 21 2.52 -14.72 7.67
C LEU A 21 3.89 -14.28 8.22
N PRO A 22 4.84 -15.20 8.44
CA PRO A 22 6.12 -14.87 9.08
C PRO A 22 6.94 -13.80 8.34
N HIS A 23 6.93 -13.76 7.01
CA HIS A 23 7.58 -12.69 6.23
C HIS A 23 7.05 -11.28 6.56
N GLU A 24 5.80 -11.12 7.02
CA GLU A 24 5.28 -9.80 7.45
C GLU A 24 6.12 -9.19 8.58
N ARG A 25 6.82 -9.99 9.38
CA ARG A 25 7.54 -9.50 10.56
C ARG A 25 8.91 -8.91 10.24
N GLU A 26 9.49 -9.29 9.11
CA GLU A 26 10.85 -8.91 8.74
C GLU A 26 10.91 -7.69 7.80
N ALA A 27 9.85 -7.45 7.02
CA ALA A 27 9.75 -6.33 6.06
C ALA A 27 10.04 -4.94 6.66
N VAL A 28 9.98 -4.78 7.99
CA VAL A 28 10.24 -3.51 8.70
C VAL A 28 11.74 -3.17 8.81
N GLN A 29 12.67 -4.04 8.42
CA GLN A 29 14.11 -3.73 8.41
C GLN A 29 14.82 -4.12 7.11
N LYS A 30 14.53 -3.42 6.01
CA LYS A 30 15.39 -3.44 4.82
C LYS A 30 16.69 -2.71 5.14
N ARG A 31 17.79 -3.48 5.25
CA ARG A 31 19.15 -2.96 5.43
C ARG A 31 19.96 -3.30 4.19
N VAL A 32 20.79 -2.35 3.76
CA VAL A 32 21.97 -2.68 2.94
C VAL A 32 22.78 -3.69 3.74
N ALA A 33 23.22 -4.78 3.11
CA ALA A 33 24.05 -5.79 3.73
C ALA A 33 25.43 -5.19 4.07
N GLU A 34 25.51 -4.50 5.20
CA GLU A 34 26.75 -3.89 5.70
C GLU A 34 27.78 -4.95 6.16
N SER A 35 27.42 -6.24 6.18
CA SER A 35 28.17 -7.30 6.88
C SER A 35 28.50 -8.58 6.08
N GLY A 36 28.30 -8.58 4.75
CA GLY A 36 28.65 -9.72 3.88
C GLY A 36 27.58 -10.82 3.82
N ARG A 37 27.84 -11.83 2.99
CA ARG A 37 26.91 -12.94 2.67
C ARG A 37 26.83 -13.98 3.79
N PRO A 38 25.80 -14.85 3.84
CA PRO A 38 25.62 -15.85 4.91
C PRO A 38 26.80 -16.78 5.17
N THR A 39 27.68 -16.96 4.19
CA THR A 39 28.93 -17.74 4.27
C THR A 39 30.09 -16.95 4.88
N SER A 40 29.97 -15.63 4.99
CA SER A 40 31.01 -14.73 5.51
C SER A 40 31.06 -14.77 7.05
N PRO A 41 32.26 -14.83 7.67
CA PRO A 41 32.43 -14.88 9.13
C PRO A 41 31.83 -13.72 9.94
N GLY A 42 31.47 -12.61 9.28
CA GLY A 42 30.91 -11.41 9.89
C GLY A 42 29.42 -11.15 9.61
N ALA A 43 28.75 -12.06 8.89
CA ALA A 43 27.40 -11.82 8.38
C ALA A 43 26.36 -11.58 9.49
N GLN A 44 25.38 -10.75 9.19
CA GLN A 44 24.20 -10.61 10.06
C GLN A 44 23.36 -11.88 10.01
N ALA A 45 22.74 -12.25 11.13
CA ALA A 45 21.79 -13.35 11.14
C ALA A 45 20.52 -13.00 10.31
N PRO A 46 19.87 -14.00 9.67
CA PRO A 46 20.28 -15.40 9.63
C PRO A 46 21.50 -15.62 8.71
N ARG A 47 22.44 -16.47 9.17
CA ARG A 47 23.70 -16.82 8.49
C ARG A 47 24.13 -18.23 8.89
N TYR A 48 25.04 -18.85 8.13
CA TYR A 48 25.64 -20.12 8.54
C TYR A 48 26.58 -19.95 9.74
N GLU A 49 26.72 -21.02 10.52
CA GLU A 49 27.64 -21.05 11.64
C GLU A 49 29.07 -21.38 11.15
N PRO A 50 30.15 -20.88 11.80
CA PRO A 50 31.52 -21.10 11.34
C PRO A 50 31.98 -22.56 11.19
N GLY A 51 31.25 -23.51 11.78
CA GLY A 51 31.52 -24.94 11.69
C GLY A 51 30.69 -25.67 10.63
N ASP A 52 29.76 -24.99 9.97
CA ASP A 52 28.89 -25.61 8.99
C ASP A 52 29.64 -25.92 7.70
N THR A 53 29.32 -27.07 7.11
CA THR A 53 29.76 -27.40 5.75
C THR A 53 28.67 -26.94 4.78
N VAL A 54 28.92 -25.83 4.12
CA VAL A 54 28.02 -25.27 3.11
C VAL A 54 28.32 -25.90 1.75
N GLU A 55 27.29 -26.49 1.16
CA GLU A 55 27.27 -27.01 -0.20
C GLU A 55 26.49 -26.04 -1.09
N SER A 56 26.70 -26.12 -2.40
CA SER A 56 25.88 -25.38 -3.36
C SER A 56 25.65 -26.14 -4.65
N VAL A 57 24.54 -25.83 -5.31
CA VAL A 57 24.16 -26.37 -6.63
C VAL A 57 23.71 -25.25 -7.54
N VAL A 58 24.03 -25.38 -8.83
CA VAL A 58 23.50 -24.47 -9.85
C VAL A 58 22.11 -24.96 -10.27
N SER A 59 21.14 -24.05 -10.22
CA SER A 59 19.78 -24.30 -10.68
C SER A 59 19.73 -24.79 -12.15
N PRO A 60 18.69 -25.54 -12.56
CA PRO A 60 18.66 -26.14 -13.90
C PRO A 60 18.72 -25.14 -15.07
N GLY A 61 18.23 -23.91 -14.88
CA GLY A 61 18.30 -22.84 -15.89
C GLY A 61 19.60 -22.02 -15.83
N GLY A 62 20.45 -22.26 -14.84
CA GLY A 62 21.77 -21.66 -14.71
C GLY A 62 21.77 -20.20 -14.24
N ARG A 63 20.63 -19.62 -13.83
CA ARG A 63 20.56 -18.23 -13.31
C ARG A 63 20.89 -18.15 -11.83
N PHE A 64 20.55 -19.18 -11.07
CA PHE A 64 20.71 -19.19 -9.61
C PHE A 64 21.73 -20.20 -9.13
N ARG A 65 22.41 -19.85 -8.04
CA ARG A 65 23.19 -20.78 -7.21
C ARG A 65 22.52 -20.90 -5.84
N ILE A 66 22.18 -22.13 -5.46
CA ILE A 66 21.48 -22.43 -4.21
C ILE A 66 22.49 -22.96 -3.20
N HIS A 67 22.67 -22.26 -2.08
CA HIS A 67 23.56 -22.66 -0.98
C HIS A 67 22.74 -23.28 0.15
N PHE A 68 23.26 -24.37 0.73
CA PHE A 68 22.57 -25.13 1.77
C PHE A 68 23.55 -25.92 2.64
N THR A 69 23.08 -26.45 3.77
CA THR A 69 23.83 -27.43 4.57
C THR A 69 23.02 -28.72 4.72
N ARG A 70 23.70 -29.84 5.02
CA ARG A 70 23.06 -31.13 5.31
C ARG A 70 23.00 -31.46 6.80
N GLN A 71 23.65 -30.64 7.62
CA GLN A 71 23.82 -30.86 9.06
C GLN A 71 23.81 -29.50 9.76
N GLY A 72 23.59 -29.55 11.08
CA GLY A 72 23.47 -28.35 11.90
C GLY A 72 22.07 -27.75 11.85
N THR A 73 21.96 -26.51 12.29
CA THR A 73 20.68 -25.80 12.44
C THR A 73 20.07 -25.44 11.08
N HIS A 74 20.90 -25.16 10.08
CA HIS A 74 20.46 -24.75 8.73
C HIS A 74 20.25 -25.91 7.76
N ALA A 75 20.17 -27.13 8.28
CA ALA A 75 20.11 -28.34 7.45
C ALA A 75 18.79 -28.40 6.69
N VAL A 76 18.86 -28.57 5.37
CA VAL A 76 17.67 -28.82 4.54
C VAL A 76 17.16 -30.26 4.74
N PRO A 77 15.90 -30.57 4.40
CA PRO A 77 15.39 -31.94 4.43
C PRO A 77 16.30 -32.89 3.63
N PRO A 78 16.72 -34.04 4.17
CA PRO A 78 17.77 -34.88 3.58
C PRO A 78 17.26 -35.81 2.46
N ALA A 79 15.98 -35.74 2.09
CA ALA A 79 15.41 -36.58 1.05
C ALA A 79 16.07 -36.28 -0.31
N ASP A 80 16.45 -37.32 -1.03
CA ASP A 80 17.00 -37.31 -2.39
C ASP A 80 16.45 -38.57 -3.06
N ALA A 81 15.22 -38.47 -3.55
CA ALA A 81 14.44 -39.62 -3.99
C ALA A 81 14.97 -40.22 -5.30
N ASP A 82 15.60 -39.40 -6.14
CA ASP A 82 16.14 -39.80 -7.44
C ASP A 82 17.63 -40.17 -7.40
N GLY A 83 18.31 -39.93 -6.28
CA GLY A 83 19.70 -40.27 -6.07
C GLY A 83 20.66 -39.38 -6.86
N SER A 84 20.25 -38.16 -7.19
CA SER A 84 21.06 -37.15 -7.87
C SER A 84 22.27 -36.70 -7.03
N GLY A 85 22.22 -36.93 -5.71
CA GLY A 85 23.17 -36.41 -4.75
C GLY A 85 22.79 -35.00 -4.26
N VAL A 86 21.67 -34.42 -4.71
CA VAL A 86 21.15 -33.12 -4.28
C VAL A 86 19.81 -33.35 -3.57
N PRO A 87 19.57 -32.75 -2.39
CA PRO A 87 18.29 -32.93 -1.74
C PRO A 87 17.11 -32.41 -2.57
N ASP A 88 15.99 -33.14 -2.61
CA ASP A 88 14.79 -32.85 -3.41
C ASP A 88 14.28 -31.41 -3.16
N PHE A 89 14.38 -30.94 -1.91
CA PHE A 89 14.00 -29.58 -1.52
C PHE A 89 14.88 -28.51 -2.17
N VAL A 90 16.19 -28.73 -2.25
CA VAL A 90 17.14 -27.79 -2.88
C VAL A 90 16.85 -27.69 -4.37
N GLU A 91 16.55 -28.83 -5.02
CA GLU A 91 16.16 -28.82 -6.42
C GLU A 91 14.82 -28.13 -6.67
N LEU A 92 13.84 -28.32 -5.77
CA LEU A 92 12.55 -27.63 -5.80
C LEU A 92 12.76 -26.12 -5.76
N VAL A 93 13.56 -25.61 -4.81
CA VAL A 93 13.95 -24.20 -4.72
C VAL A 93 14.54 -23.73 -6.05
N GLY A 94 15.58 -24.42 -6.54
CA GLY A 94 16.25 -24.04 -7.79
C GLY A 94 15.29 -24.00 -9.00
N ARG A 95 14.39 -24.98 -9.13
CA ARG A 95 13.39 -25.00 -10.22
C ARG A 95 12.35 -23.89 -10.09
N THR A 96 11.91 -23.56 -8.88
CA THR A 96 10.90 -22.53 -8.66
C THR A 96 11.45 -21.13 -8.93
N TYR A 97 12.64 -20.78 -8.44
CA TYR A 97 13.28 -19.49 -8.78
C TYR A 97 13.47 -19.31 -10.30
N GLU A 98 13.83 -20.38 -11.02
CA GLU A 98 13.93 -20.37 -12.47
C GLU A 98 12.59 -20.08 -13.18
N ARG A 99 11.48 -20.66 -12.67
CA ARG A 99 10.12 -20.39 -13.15
C ARG A 99 9.73 -18.94 -12.90
N VAL A 100 9.92 -18.45 -11.67
CA VAL A 100 9.60 -17.08 -11.27
C VAL A 100 10.38 -16.06 -12.09
N ALA A 101 11.69 -16.26 -12.27
CA ALA A 101 12.52 -15.36 -13.07
C ALA A 101 12.07 -15.30 -14.54
N THR A 102 11.75 -16.47 -15.12
CA THR A 102 11.22 -16.52 -16.50
C THR A 102 9.90 -15.78 -16.58
N PHE A 103 9.00 -15.99 -15.61
CA PHE A 103 7.71 -15.31 -15.54
C PHE A 103 7.85 -13.78 -15.49
N TYR A 104 8.72 -13.24 -14.63
CA TYR A 104 8.93 -11.80 -14.54
C TYR A 104 9.54 -11.20 -15.81
N VAL A 105 10.46 -11.92 -16.49
CA VAL A 105 10.97 -11.51 -17.80
C VAL A 105 9.86 -11.47 -18.84
N ASP A 106 8.98 -12.48 -18.86
CA ASP A 106 7.86 -12.55 -19.81
C ASP A 106 6.83 -11.42 -19.58
N LEU A 107 6.70 -10.92 -18.35
CA LEU A 107 5.92 -9.72 -18.03
C LEU A 107 6.62 -8.41 -18.43
N GLY A 108 7.92 -8.45 -18.78
CA GLY A 108 8.71 -7.30 -19.20
C GLY A 108 9.55 -6.66 -18.09
N PHE A 109 9.68 -7.29 -16.93
CA PHE A 109 10.57 -6.82 -15.88
C PHE A 109 12.04 -7.13 -16.18
N ARG A 110 12.94 -6.28 -15.67
CA ARG A 110 14.37 -6.53 -15.59
C ARG A 110 14.65 -7.45 -14.41
N LEU A 111 15.49 -8.44 -14.62
CA LEU A 111 16.07 -9.20 -13.52
C LEU A 111 17.18 -8.37 -12.85
N PRO A 112 17.49 -8.65 -11.56
CA PRO A 112 18.68 -8.09 -10.91
C PRO A 112 19.94 -8.36 -11.74
N PRO A 113 20.95 -7.47 -11.67
CA PRO A 113 22.26 -7.73 -12.26
C PRO A 113 22.85 -9.06 -11.79
N ASP A 114 23.76 -9.62 -12.59
CA ASP A 114 24.57 -10.73 -12.12
C ASP A 114 25.47 -10.31 -10.95
N ASP A 115 25.97 -11.30 -10.20
CA ASP A 115 26.68 -11.08 -8.95
C ASP A 115 28.16 -10.74 -9.13
N THR A 116 28.62 -10.54 -10.37
CA THR A 116 30.03 -10.24 -10.64
C THR A 116 30.45 -8.84 -10.23
N ASN A 117 29.51 -8.00 -9.80
CA ASN A 117 29.75 -6.59 -9.51
C ASN A 117 28.96 -6.15 -8.26
N PRO A 118 29.62 -5.70 -7.18
CA PRO A 118 31.01 -5.28 -7.09
C PRO A 118 31.96 -6.48 -6.98
N ALA A 119 33.20 -6.33 -7.46
CA ALA A 119 34.21 -7.37 -7.33
C ALA A 119 34.42 -7.74 -5.84
N GLY A 120 34.19 -9.01 -5.49
CA GLY A 120 34.16 -9.47 -4.09
C GLY A 120 33.72 -10.92 -3.92
N ASP A 121 33.00 -11.19 -2.83
CA ASP A 121 32.32 -12.46 -2.59
C ASP A 121 31.04 -12.50 -3.44
N ASP A 122 31.10 -13.18 -4.58
CA ASP A 122 30.03 -13.29 -5.61
C ASP A 122 29.30 -14.63 -5.52
N GLY A 123 29.34 -15.30 -4.36
CA GLY A 123 28.84 -16.67 -4.24
C GLY A 123 29.70 -17.72 -4.93
N GLY A 124 30.79 -17.31 -5.57
CA GLY A 124 31.81 -18.12 -6.20
C GLY A 124 31.65 -18.37 -7.70
N ASP A 125 30.63 -17.82 -8.37
CA ASP A 125 30.50 -17.93 -9.83
C ASP A 125 29.70 -16.83 -10.55
N GLY A 126 29.37 -15.74 -9.85
CA GLY A 126 28.63 -14.60 -10.39
C GLY A 126 27.16 -14.87 -10.69
N ARG A 127 26.62 -16.05 -10.36
CA ARG A 127 25.18 -16.31 -10.43
C ARG A 127 24.48 -15.67 -9.24
N PHE A 128 23.19 -15.37 -9.41
CA PHE A 128 22.40 -14.81 -8.34
C PHE A 128 22.22 -15.85 -7.22
N ASP A 129 22.65 -15.52 -6.01
CA ASP A 129 22.65 -16.47 -4.90
C ASP A 129 21.31 -16.55 -4.15
N VAL A 130 20.95 -17.78 -3.78
CA VAL A 130 19.87 -18.08 -2.83
C VAL A 130 20.46 -18.92 -1.70
N TYR A 131 20.40 -18.40 -0.47
CA TYR A 131 20.91 -19.05 0.73
C TYR A 131 19.76 -19.64 1.54
N LEU A 132 19.79 -20.97 1.71
CA LEU A 132 18.85 -21.68 2.58
C LEU A 132 19.39 -21.67 4.01
N VAL A 133 18.70 -20.94 4.90
CA VAL A 133 19.09 -20.70 6.29
C VAL A 133 17.87 -20.80 7.21
N ASP A 134 18.12 -21.00 8.51
CA ASP A 134 17.06 -21.12 9.53
C ASP A 134 16.74 -19.73 10.07
N PHE A 135 15.49 -19.32 9.92
CA PHE A 135 14.97 -18.06 10.46
C PHE A 135 14.42 -18.20 11.89
N ALA A 136 14.50 -19.39 12.48
CA ALA A 136 14.10 -19.70 13.85
C ALA A 136 12.64 -19.30 14.16
N GLY A 137 11.75 -19.36 13.17
CA GLY A 137 10.33 -19.02 13.29
C GLY A 137 10.03 -17.51 13.37
N ILE A 138 11.00 -16.64 13.06
CA ILE A 138 10.85 -15.18 13.16
C ILE A 138 10.48 -14.54 11.82
N GLY A 139 11.08 -15.01 10.73
CA GLY A 139 10.79 -14.70 9.33
C GLY A 139 10.89 -15.98 8.52
N ASP A 140 10.84 -15.91 7.20
CA ASP A 140 10.95 -17.07 6.31
C ASP A 140 11.63 -16.77 4.97
N GLY A 141 11.81 -15.50 4.63
CA GLY A 141 12.56 -15.08 3.47
C GLY A 141 12.98 -13.60 3.55
N ALA A 142 14.00 -13.25 2.78
CA ALA A 142 14.41 -11.85 2.60
C ALA A 142 15.29 -11.68 1.37
N PHE A 143 15.05 -10.62 0.58
CA PHE A 143 16.09 -10.03 -0.27
C PHE A 143 17.04 -9.14 0.55
N ARG A 144 18.36 -9.32 0.35
CA ARG A 144 19.40 -8.48 0.95
C ARG A 144 20.19 -7.78 -0.13
N GLN A 145 19.94 -6.47 -0.27
CA GLN A 145 20.69 -5.61 -1.17
C GLN A 145 22.13 -5.41 -0.67
N GLU A 146 23.11 -5.51 -1.56
CA GLU A 146 24.52 -5.26 -1.25
C GLU A 146 25.02 -3.93 -1.81
N THR A 147 24.84 -3.70 -3.11
CA THR A 147 25.31 -2.46 -3.75
C THR A 147 24.42 -2.03 -4.91
N CYS A 148 24.62 -0.80 -5.36
CA CYS A 148 23.98 -0.25 -6.55
C CYS A 148 25.05 0.09 -7.59
N LEU A 149 24.86 -0.40 -8.82
CA LEU A 149 25.80 -0.20 -9.92
C LEU A 149 25.70 1.20 -10.53
N GLU A 150 24.55 1.86 -10.36
CA GLU A 150 24.28 3.18 -10.93
C GLU A 150 23.58 4.08 -9.89
N GLY A 151 24.38 4.68 -8.99
CA GLY A 151 23.87 5.59 -7.96
C GLY A 151 22.93 4.87 -6.99
N VAL A 152 21.64 5.18 -7.06
CA VAL A 152 20.57 4.53 -6.26
C VAL A 152 19.74 3.52 -7.07
N THR A 153 20.23 3.16 -8.26
CA THR A 153 19.54 2.28 -9.21
C THR A 153 20.41 1.10 -9.63
N ARG A 154 19.79 0.09 -10.23
CA ARG A 154 20.45 -1.16 -10.67
C ARG A 154 21.27 -1.79 -9.55
N CYS A 155 20.59 -2.11 -8.47
CA CYS A 155 21.17 -2.72 -7.29
C CYS A 155 21.14 -4.25 -7.39
N THR A 156 22.18 -4.87 -6.83
CA THR A 156 22.32 -6.32 -6.70
C THR A 156 22.35 -6.72 -5.23
N GLY A 157 22.25 -8.02 -4.99
CA GLY A 157 22.28 -8.63 -3.69
C GLY A 157 21.99 -10.11 -3.78
N PHE A 158 21.57 -10.70 -2.67
CA PHE A 158 21.29 -12.14 -2.58
C PHE A 158 19.98 -12.39 -1.86
N MET A 159 19.50 -13.62 -1.96
CA MET A 159 18.27 -14.07 -1.32
C MET A 159 18.56 -14.95 -0.11
N LEU A 160 17.75 -14.77 0.91
CA LEU A 160 17.63 -15.66 2.05
C LEU A 160 16.27 -16.33 1.98
N GLN A 161 16.21 -17.64 2.25
CA GLN A 161 14.96 -18.38 2.37
C GLN A 161 15.10 -19.44 3.46
N GLU A 162 14.00 -19.69 4.18
CA GLU A 162 13.89 -20.74 5.17
C GLU A 162 14.30 -22.11 4.62
N ASN A 163 15.08 -22.87 5.40
CA ASN A 163 15.75 -24.08 4.93
C ASN A 163 14.87 -25.33 4.95
N ASP A 164 13.81 -25.37 5.78
CA ASP A 164 12.97 -26.57 5.89
C ASP A 164 11.49 -26.33 6.21
N PHE A 165 11.08 -25.09 6.48
CA PHE A 165 9.71 -24.69 6.86
C PHE A 165 9.12 -25.44 8.07
N THR A 166 9.94 -26.12 8.87
CA THR A 166 9.51 -26.84 10.06
C THR A 166 9.01 -25.85 11.10
N GLY A 167 7.74 -26.01 11.51
CA GLY A 167 7.11 -25.11 12.48
C GLY A 167 6.43 -23.88 11.84
N TYR A 168 6.48 -23.77 10.52
CA TYR A 168 5.69 -22.81 9.73
C TYR A 168 4.35 -23.44 9.35
N ASN A 169 3.34 -22.60 9.09
CA ASN A 169 1.99 -23.06 8.77
C ASN A 169 1.69 -22.98 7.27
N TYR A 170 2.64 -23.41 6.44
CA TYR A 170 2.40 -23.56 5.00
C TYR A 170 1.70 -24.89 4.71
N PRO A 171 0.81 -24.97 3.70
CA PRO A 171 0.15 -26.24 3.37
C PRO A 171 1.12 -27.28 2.78
N SER A 172 2.19 -26.83 2.11
CA SER A 172 3.31 -27.66 1.68
C SER A 172 4.58 -26.84 1.48
N ASP A 173 5.74 -27.51 1.45
CA ASP A 173 7.02 -26.90 1.09
C ASP A 173 6.98 -26.30 -0.32
N ALA A 174 6.26 -26.92 -1.25
CA ALA A 174 6.13 -26.42 -2.62
C ALA A 174 5.43 -25.06 -2.65
N GLU A 175 4.30 -24.93 -1.96
CA GLU A 175 3.59 -23.66 -1.85
C GLU A 175 4.40 -22.61 -1.09
N ALA A 176 5.10 -23.00 -0.02
CA ALA A 176 5.98 -22.10 0.72
C ALA A 176 7.10 -21.51 -0.16
N VAL A 177 7.75 -22.38 -0.95
CA VAL A 177 8.79 -21.98 -1.90
C VAL A 177 8.20 -21.13 -3.03
N GLU A 178 7.01 -21.44 -3.54
CA GLU A 178 6.38 -20.63 -4.58
C GLU A 178 6.05 -19.21 -4.07
N ILE A 179 5.45 -19.07 -2.88
CA ILE A 179 5.16 -17.77 -2.25
C ILE A 179 6.43 -16.95 -2.07
N LEU A 180 7.46 -17.52 -1.44
CA LEU A 180 8.66 -16.77 -1.11
C LEU A 180 9.53 -16.49 -2.33
N ALA A 181 9.66 -17.45 -3.25
CA ALA A 181 10.41 -17.21 -4.47
C ALA A 181 9.74 -16.11 -5.30
N SER A 182 8.41 -16.07 -5.42
CA SER A 182 7.73 -14.97 -6.11
C SER A 182 7.85 -13.65 -5.35
N HIS A 183 7.54 -13.62 -4.05
CA HIS A 183 7.51 -12.39 -3.25
C HIS A 183 8.90 -11.76 -3.11
N GLU A 184 9.83 -12.51 -2.53
CA GLU A 184 11.14 -11.98 -2.17
C GLU A 184 12.01 -11.73 -3.41
N PHE A 185 11.90 -12.56 -4.46
CA PHE A 185 12.64 -12.29 -5.69
C PHE A 185 12.09 -11.06 -6.41
N PHE A 186 10.81 -10.70 -6.21
CA PHE A 186 10.30 -9.44 -6.73
C PHE A 186 10.96 -8.23 -6.07
N HIS A 187 11.43 -8.31 -4.83
CA HIS A 187 12.28 -7.27 -4.25
C HIS A 187 13.64 -7.16 -4.96
N ALA A 188 14.22 -8.29 -5.40
CA ALA A 188 15.43 -8.26 -6.23
C ALA A 188 15.14 -7.64 -7.62
N VAL A 189 13.96 -7.91 -8.20
CA VAL A 189 13.48 -7.23 -9.42
C VAL A 189 13.33 -5.74 -9.18
N GLN A 190 12.70 -5.29 -8.09
CA GLN A 190 12.61 -3.87 -7.72
C GLN A 190 14.01 -3.24 -7.62
N ALA A 191 14.96 -3.94 -7.01
CA ALA A 191 16.34 -3.49 -6.88
C ALA A 191 17.05 -3.30 -8.23
N ALA A 192 16.71 -4.09 -9.26
CA ALA A 192 17.19 -3.90 -10.63
C ALA A 192 16.79 -2.54 -11.23
N TYR A 193 15.75 -1.91 -10.68
CA TYR A 193 15.30 -0.56 -10.98
C TYR A 193 15.75 0.40 -9.87
N ARG A 194 14.89 0.63 -8.88
CA ARG A 194 15.11 1.45 -7.70
C ARG A 194 14.48 0.73 -6.49
N PRO A 195 15.26 0.36 -5.47
CA PRO A 195 14.77 -0.40 -4.32
C PRO A 195 13.91 0.44 -3.36
N ASP A 196 14.18 1.75 -3.25
CA ASP A 196 13.50 2.64 -2.30
C ASP A 196 12.20 3.23 -2.89
N LEU A 197 11.11 2.46 -2.85
CA LEU A 197 9.77 2.91 -3.26
C LEU A 197 8.88 3.28 -2.07
N GLY A 198 9.35 3.12 -0.82
CA GLY A 198 8.53 3.12 0.39
C GLY A 198 7.85 1.76 0.65
N GLY A 199 7.45 1.52 1.90
CA GLY A 199 6.94 0.24 2.38
C GLY A 199 5.68 -0.22 1.62
N VAL A 200 4.69 0.66 1.47
CA VAL A 200 3.44 0.34 0.75
C VAL A 200 3.70 -0.14 -0.68
N ALA A 201 4.55 0.55 -1.44
CA ALA A 201 4.79 0.18 -2.84
C ALA A 201 5.73 -1.02 -2.97
N SER A 202 6.77 -1.10 -2.14
CA SER A 202 7.72 -2.20 -2.19
C SER A 202 7.04 -3.52 -1.81
N GLU A 203 6.36 -3.59 -0.66
CA GLU A 203 5.65 -4.82 -0.27
C GLU A 203 4.39 -5.06 -1.09
N GLY A 204 3.59 -4.01 -1.34
CA GLY A 204 2.33 -4.16 -2.06
C GLY A 204 2.53 -4.68 -3.50
N THR A 205 3.61 -4.28 -4.18
CA THR A 205 3.91 -4.86 -5.50
C THR A 205 4.54 -6.25 -5.42
N ALA A 206 5.20 -6.62 -4.32
CA ALA A 206 5.68 -7.99 -4.12
C ALA A 206 4.51 -8.97 -3.84
N VAL A 207 3.53 -8.56 -3.02
CA VAL A 207 2.27 -9.32 -2.81
C VAL A 207 1.52 -9.48 -4.13
N TRP A 208 1.41 -8.39 -4.92
CA TRP A 208 0.84 -8.46 -6.27
C TRP A 208 1.59 -9.48 -7.15
N ALA A 209 2.91 -9.51 -7.09
CA ALA A 209 3.72 -10.39 -7.93
C ALA A 209 3.49 -11.88 -7.59
N THR A 210 3.31 -12.22 -6.32
CA THR A 210 2.92 -13.57 -5.87
C THR A 210 1.58 -14.01 -6.43
N GLU A 211 0.53 -13.20 -6.22
CA GLU A 211 -0.81 -13.44 -6.76
C GLU A 211 -0.78 -13.58 -8.29
N ARG A 212 0.05 -12.77 -8.95
CA ARG A 212 0.15 -12.75 -10.40
C ARG A 212 0.91 -13.96 -10.96
N PHE A 213 1.89 -14.48 -10.24
CA PHE A 213 2.69 -15.66 -10.60
C PHE A 213 1.88 -16.95 -10.48
N GLU A 214 1.26 -17.18 -9.33
CA GLU A 214 0.46 -18.38 -9.07
C GLU A 214 -0.82 -17.99 -8.31
N PRO A 215 -1.93 -17.73 -9.04
CA PRO A 215 -3.20 -17.38 -8.44
C PRO A 215 -3.72 -18.43 -7.44
N ALA A 216 -3.28 -19.69 -7.52
CA ALA A 216 -3.73 -20.71 -6.57
C ALA A 216 -3.25 -20.50 -5.12
N LEU A 217 -2.29 -19.59 -4.85
CA LEU A 217 -1.67 -19.42 -3.53
C LEU A 217 -2.50 -18.63 -2.51
N ASP A 218 -3.59 -17.96 -2.93
CA ASP A 218 -4.52 -17.17 -2.10
C ASP A 218 -3.84 -16.18 -1.11
N ASP A 219 -2.61 -15.75 -1.40
CA ASP A 219 -1.78 -14.98 -0.47
C ASP A 219 -2.34 -13.56 -0.28
N LEU A 220 -2.70 -12.89 -1.39
CA LEU A 220 -3.32 -11.58 -1.37
C LEU A 220 -4.64 -11.59 -0.57
N GLU A 221 -5.48 -12.60 -0.73
CA GLU A 221 -6.74 -12.79 -0.02
C GLU A 221 -6.55 -12.70 1.49
N HIS A 222 -5.53 -13.40 2.01
CA HIS A 222 -5.19 -13.40 3.42
C HIS A 222 -4.79 -12.01 3.93
N PHE A 223 -4.20 -11.17 3.08
CA PHE A 223 -3.76 -9.81 3.44
C PHE A 223 -4.80 -8.72 3.24
N THR A 224 -5.73 -8.86 2.29
CA THR A 224 -6.66 -7.78 1.88
C THR A 224 -7.38 -7.12 3.06
N ARG A 225 -7.68 -7.89 4.11
CA ARG A 225 -8.32 -7.39 5.33
C ARG A 225 -7.54 -6.26 6.01
N GLY A 226 -6.21 -6.27 5.93
CA GLY A 226 -5.33 -5.26 6.51
C GLY A 226 -5.63 -3.84 6.03
N TYR A 227 -5.83 -3.66 4.72
CA TYR A 227 -6.23 -2.39 4.14
C TYR A 227 -7.74 -2.14 4.31
N MET A 228 -8.56 -3.16 4.05
CA MET A 228 -10.03 -3.04 4.00
C MET A 228 -10.66 -2.65 5.35
N LEU A 229 -9.97 -2.84 6.47
CA LEU A 229 -10.44 -2.40 7.78
C LEU A 229 -10.31 -0.89 8.02
N THR A 230 -9.33 -0.25 7.38
CA THR A 230 -9.02 1.16 7.57
C THR A 230 -8.89 1.86 6.22
N PRO A 231 -9.93 1.81 5.37
CA PRO A 231 -9.90 2.45 4.05
C PRO A 231 -9.82 3.98 4.14
N ASP A 232 -9.99 4.54 5.36
CA ASP A 232 -9.85 5.94 5.69
C ASP A 232 -8.42 6.34 6.12
N SER A 233 -7.51 5.37 6.19
CA SER A 233 -6.07 5.61 6.28
C SER A 233 -5.50 5.89 4.89
N THR A 234 -4.50 6.76 4.84
CA THR A 234 -3.86 7.15 3.58
C THR A 234 -3.06 5.99 3.00
N LEU A 235 -3.22 5.72 1.70
CA LEU A 235 -2.42 4.73 0.98
C LEU A 235 -0.99 5.21 0.70
N VAL A 236 -0.78 6.53 0.67
CA VAL A 236 0.46 7.13 0.12
C VAL A 236 1.54 7.40 1.16
N LEU A 237 1.28 7.09 2.44
CA LEU A 237 2.27 7.18 3.51
C LEU A 237 2.38 5.85 4.23
N ASP A 238 3.61 5.46 4.55
CA ASP A 238 3.83 4.28 5.38
C ASP A 238 3.26 4.54 6.79
N PRO A 239 2.43 3.63 7.31
CA PRO A 239 1.83 3.78 8.63
C PRO A 239 2.89 3.80 9.73
N ALA A 240 2.73 4.67 10.72
CA ALA A 240 3.58 4.65 11.92
C ALA A 240 3.19 3.48 12.85
N GLY A 241 4.18 2.74 13.38
CA GLY A 241 3.95 1.63 14.31
C GLY A 241 3.76 0.27 13.60
N PRO A 242 3.12 -0.73 14.23
CA PRO A 242 2.93 -2.07 13.64
C PRO A 242 1.83 -2.04 12.56
N GLY A 243 2.08 -1.28 11.48
CA GLY A 243 1.19 -1.14 10.32
C GLY A 243 1.49 -2.13 9.20
N VAL A 244 2.20 -3.22 9.50
CA VAL A 244 2.69 -4.16 8.49
C VAL A 244 1.53 -4.82 7.75
N THR A 245 0.49 -5.27 8.45
CA THR A 245 -0.70 -5.85 7.81
C THR A 245 -1.41 -4.85 6.87
N PHE A 246 -1.36 -3.54 7.15
CA PHE A 246 -1.89 -2.53 6.23
C PHE A 246 -1.05 -2.46 4.95
N ILE A 247 0.27 -2.48 5.08
CA ILE A 247 1.22 -2.44 3.95
C ILE A 247 1.02 -3.65 3.03
N TYR A 248 0.90 -4.86 3.58
CA TYR A 248 0.63 -6.07 2.80
C TYR A 248 -0.78 -6.03 2.17
N GLY A 249 -1.79 -5.64 2.96
CA GLY A 249 -3.16 -5.50 2.44
C GLY A 249 -3.31 -4.43 1.37
N ALA A 250 -2.44 -3.42 1.36
CA ALA A 250 -2.36 -2.41 0.31
C ALA A 250 -1.89 -2.97 -1.03
N GLY A 251 -1.35 -4.21 -1.06
CA GLY A 251 -1.15 -4.99 -2.29
C GLY A 251 -2.39 -5.06 -3.18
N LEU A 252 -3.58 -4.99 -2.58
CA LEU A 252 -4.84 -4.94 -3.32
C LEU A 252 -4.95 -3.73 -4.27
N PHE A 253 -4.32 -2.60 -3.95
CA PHE A 253 -4.26 -1.46 -4.86
C PHE A 253 -3.41 -1.77 -6.10
N PHE A 254 -2.30 -2.49 -5.94
CA PHE A 254 -1.45 -2.88 -7.07
C PHE A 254 -2.10 -3.99 -7.91
N GLN A 255 -2.86 -4.90 -7.28
CA GLN A 255 -3.76 -5.81 -7.97
C GLN A 255 -4.80 -5.07 -8.81
N PHE A 256 -5.45 -4.03 -8.24
CA PHE A 256 -6.34 -3.17 -9.00
C PHE A 256 -5.63 -2.54 -10.21
N VAL A 257 -4.43 -1.98 -10.03
CA VAL A 257 -3.67 -1.37 -11.12
C VAL A 257 -3.39 -2.39 -12.23
N GLY A 258 -2.95 -3.59 -11.88
CA GLY A 258 -2.68 -4.69 -12.81
C GLY A 258 -3.93 -5.13 -13.57
N GLU A 259 -5.06 -5.36 -12.89
CA GLU A 259 -6.30 -5.77 -13.55
C GLU A 259 -6.90 -4.65 -14.42
N ARG A 260 -6.80 -3.39 -13.98
CA ARG A 260 -7.45 -2.26 -14.65
C ARG A 260 -6.66 -1.73 -15.83
N TYR A 261 -5.34 -1.68 -15.71
CA TYR A 261 -4.44 -1.04 -16.68
C TYR A 261 -3.47 -2.05 -17.34
N GLY A 262 -3.45 -3.29 -16.87
CA GLY A 262 -2.54 -4.34 -17.32
C GLY A 262 -1.22 -4.35 -16.54
N ASP A 263 -0.57 -5.51 -16.51
CA ASP A 263 0.72 -5.74 -15.81
C ASP A 263 1.81 -4.72 -16.23
N GLY A 264 1.76 -4.25 -17.48
CA GLY A 264 2.67 -3.24 -18.01
C GLY A 264 2.63 -1.89 -17.26
N ALA A 265 1.56 -1.58 -16.52
CA ALA A 265 1.51 -0.41 -15.66
C ALA A 265 2.49 -0.51 -14.47
N LEU A 266 2.70 -1.71 -13.93
CA LEU A 266 3.65 -1.95 -12.83
C LEU A 266 5.10 -1.92 -13.35
N VAL A 267 5.33 -2.44 -14.56
CA VAL A 267 6.62 -2.26 -15.26
C VAL A 267 6.90 -0.78 -15.49
N ALA A 268 5.92 -0.02 -15.98
CA ALA A 268 6.06 1.41 -16.22
C ALA A 268 6.36 2.20 -14.93
N LEU A 269 5.76 1.82 -13.80
CA LEU A 269 6.06 2.40 -12.49
C LEU A 269 7.54 2.21 -12.10
N LEU A 270 8.08 0.99 -12.22
CA LEU A 270 9.47 0.72 -11.91
C LEU A 270 10.42 1.42 -12.90
N GLU A 271 10.09 1.45 -14.18
CA GLU A 271 10.82 2.21 -15.20
C GLU A 271 10.84 3.72 -14.90
N GLU A 272 9.73 4.30 -14.45
CA GLU A 272 9.65 5.71 -14.08
C GLU A 272 10.46 6.01 -12.83
N SER A 273 10.57 5.05 -11.89
CA SER A 273 11.39 5.21 -10.69
C SER A 273 12.87 5.43 -11.00
N VAL A 274 13.37 4.88 -12.11
CA VAL A 274 14.73 5.11 -12.60
C VAL A 274 14.88 6.50 -13.22
N ARG A 275 13.85 6.98 -13.94
CA ARG A 275 13.85 8.32 -14.58
C ARG A 275 13.72 9.44 -13.55
N GLN A 276 13.02 9.18 -12.45
CA GLN A 276 12.73 10.14 -11.39
C GLN A 276 13.09 9.53 -10.02
N PRO A 277 14.39 9.33 -9.72
CA PRO A 277 14.84 8.61 -8.52
C PRO A 277 14.41 9.29 -7.21
N GLU A 278 14.20 10.62 -7.21
CA GLU A 278 13.78 11.39 -6.05
C GLU A 278 12.25 11.42 -5.83
N ALA A 279 11.46 10.96 -6.82
CA ALA A 279 10.02 11.03 -6.73
C ALA A 279 9.44 9.85 -5.93
N ARG A 280 8.45 10.15 -5.09
CA ARG A 280 7.66 9.15 -4.36
C ARG A 280 6.80 8.34 -5.33
N TRP A 281 6.57 7.07 -4.99
CA TRP A 281 5.82 6.13 -5.84
C TRP A 281 4.45 6.62 -6.36
N PRO A 282 3.63 7.40 -5.61
CA PRO A 282 2.35 7.85 -6.14
C PRO A 282 2.53 8.81 -7.31
N VAL A 283 3.54 9.70 -7.23
CA VAL A 283 3.87 10.68 -8.28
C VAL A 283 4.40 9.97 -9.52
N LEU A 284 5.21 8.93 -9.34
CA LEU A 284 5.67 8.06 -10.43
C LEU A 284 4.48 7.40 -11.14
N LEU A 285 3.56 6.82 -10.37
CA LEU A 285 2.37 6.16 -10.92
C LEU A 285 1.45 7.16 -11.63
N ASP A 286 1.19 8.33 -11.04
CA ASP A 286 0.40 9.40 -11.69
C ASP A 286 1.03 9.82 -13.02
N THR A 287 2.36 9.96 -13.06
CA THR A 287 3.10 10.27 -14.30
C THR A 287 2.85 9.20 -15.37
N CYS A 288 2.93 7.91 -15.02
CA CYS A 288 2.68 6.81 -15.94
C CYS A 288 1.22 6.76 -16.39
N LEU A 289 0.27 6.88 -15.46
CA LEU A 289 -1.17 6.85 -15.74
C LEU A 289 -1.60 7.96 -16.70
N ARG A 290 -1.05 9.17 -16.54
CA ARG A 290 -1.32 10.29 -17.45
C ARG A 290 -0.72 10.09 -18.82
N ARG A 291 0.53 9.60 -18.87
CA ARG A 291 1.26 9.43 -20.13
C ARG A 291 0.67 8.29 -20.97
N ASP A 292 0.39 7.15 -20.35
CA ASP A 292 0.21 5.88 -21.07
C ASP A 292 -1.23 5.35 -21.01
N PHE A 293 -2.05 5.81 -20.06
CA PHE A 293 -3.36 5.19 -19.75
C PHE A 293 -4.55 6.15 -19.76
N ALA A 294 -4.36 7.40 -20.19
CA ALA A 294 -5.39 8.46 -20.19
C ALA A 294 -6.13 8.56 -18.83
N SER A 295 -5.39 8.38 -17.74
CA SER A 295 -5.88 8.38 -16.36
C SER A 295 -5.03 9.30 -15.49
N SER A 296 -5.32 9.34 -14.19
CA SER A 296 -4.49 9.93 -13.15
C SER A 296 -4.51 9.02 -11.93
N PHE A 297 -3.59 9.25 -10.98
CA PHE A 297 -3.65 8.57 -9.68
C PHE A 297 -4.98 8.85 -8.96
N ASP A 298 -5.46 10.09 -9.04
CA ASP A 298 -6.74 10.50 -8.43
C ASP A 298 -7.95 9.71 -9.00
N ALA A 299 -8.05 9.63 -10.32
CA ALA A 299 -9.12 8.87 -10.98
C ALA A 299 -8.98 7.35 -10.73
N ALA A 300 -7.75 6.83 -10.75
CA ALA A 300 -7.46 5.43 -10.46
C ALA A 300 -7.85 5.08 -9.01
N PHE A 301 -7.51 5.93 -8.04
CA PHE A 301 -7.84 5.71 -6.64
C PHE A 301 -9.36 5.79 -6.37
N ALA A 302 -10.08 6.70 -7.03
CA ALA A 302 -11.53 6.76 -6.96
C ALA A 302 -12.18 5.48 -7.52
N GLN A 303 -11.65 4.95 -8.63
CA GLN A 303 -12.12 3.69 -9.21
C GLN A 303 -11.80 2.50 -8.31
N PHE A 304 -10.60 2.45 -7.72
CA PHE A 304 -10.21 1.45 -6.72
C PHE A 304 -11.17 1.45 -5.52
N ALA A 305 -11.44 2.61 -4.93
CA ALA A 305 -12.40 2.74 -3.83
C ALA A 305 -13.81 2.27 -4.22
N THR A 306 -14.21 2.47 -5.48
CA THR A 306 -15.47 1.97 -6.03
C THR A 306 -15.47 0.45 -6.15
N TRP A 307 -14.40 -0.16 -6.68
CA TRP A 307 -14.26 -1.62 -6.80
C TRP A 307 -14.33 -2.31 -5.43
N ASN A 308 -13.78 -1.68 -4.40
CA ASN A 308 -13.81 -2.19 -3.02
C ASN A 308 -15.23 -2.34 -2.44
N LEU A 309 -16.26 -1.70 -3.03
CA LEU A 309 -17.65 -1.88 -2.62
C LEU A 309 -18.21 -3.27 -2.99
N GLY A 310 -17.62 -3.89 -4.01
CA GLY A 310 -17.99 -5.19 -4.56
C GLY A 310 -16.97 -6.29 -4.26
N THR A 311 -16.42 -6.33 -3.04
CA THR A 311 -15.58 -7.44 -2.58
C THR A 311 -16.30 -8.34 -1.58
N GLY A 312 -15.73 -9.52 -1.34
CA GLY A 312 -16.28 -10.53 -0.47
C GLY A 312 -17.62 -11.03 -1.01
N PRO A 313 -18.65 -11.18 -0.14
CA PRO A 313 -19.97 -11.62 -0.58
C PRO A 313 -20.60 -10.74 -1.66
N ARG A 314 -20.20 -9.46 -1.79
CA ARG A 314 -20.74 -8.52 -2.79
C ARG A 314 -20.02 -8.54 -4.14
N ALA A 315 -19.12 -9.49 -4.36
CA ALA A 315 -18.46 -9.65 -5.65
C ALA A 315 -19.49 -9.92 -6.75
N THR A 316 -19.63 -8.95 -7.66
CA THR A 316 -20.59 -9.02 -8.76
C THR A 316 -19.84 -9.27 -10.07
N PRO A 317 -20.21 -10.29 -10.87
CA PRO A 317 -19.63 -10.51 -12.19
C PRO A 317 -19.72 -9.25 -13.07
N GLY A 318 -18.58 -8.83 -13.63
CA GLY A 318 -18.48 -7.62 -14.44
C GLY A 318 -18.35 -6.31 -13.66
N PHE A 319 -18.31 -6.38 -12.32
CA PHE A 319 -17.99 -5.26 -11.45
C PHE A 319 -16.75 -5.58 -10.61
N GLY A 320 -15.71 -4.76 -10.76
CA GLY A 320 -14.54 -4.86 -9.92
C GLY A 320 -13.57 -5.96 -10.32
N TYR A 321 -12.99 -6.61 -9.30
CA TYR A 321 -11.91 -7.58 -9.42
C TYR A 321 -12.40 -8.93 -9.95
N ALA A 322 -11.56 -9.60 -10.74
CA ALA A 322 -11.82 -10.96 -11.21
C ALA A 322 -12.02 -11.95 -10.05
N ARG A 323 -11.26 -11.77 -8.96
CA ARG A 323 -11.28 -12.60 -7.75
C ARG A 323 -11.89 -11.90 -6.53
N GLY A 324 -12.75 -10.91 -6.77
CA GLY A 324 -13.30 -10.06 -5.70
C GLY A 324 -13.99 -10.82 -4.55
N GLU A 325 -14.49 -12.04 -4.79
CA GLU A 325 -15.15 -12.89 -3.78
C GLU A 325 -14.18 -13.32 -2.67
N GLY A 326 -12.90 -13.55 -3.00
CA GLY A 326 -11.87 -13.93 -2.03
C GLY A 326 -11.38 -12.76 -1.18
N TYR A 327 -11.61 -11.52 -1.62
CA TYR A 327 -11.11 -10.34 -0.93
C TYR A 327 -12.02 -9.91 0.22
N ALA A 328 -11.42 -9.39 1.29
CA ALA A 328 -12.17 -8.93 2.45
C ALA A 328 -13.18 -7.81 2.08
N PRO A 329 -14.39 -7.81 2.66
CA PRO A 329 -15.34 -6.72 2.46
C PRO A 329 -14.83 -5.43 3.11
N VAL A 330 -14.97 -4.31 2.39
CA VAL A 330 -14.54 -3.00 2.90
C VAL A 330 -15.32 -2.58 4.17
N ALA A 331 -14.61 -1.99 5.13
CA ALA A 331 -15.18 -1.41 6.34
C ALA A 331 -16.03 -0.18 6.02
N LYS A 332 -17.09 -0.01 6.80
CA LYS A 332 -18.14 0.99 6.59
C LYS A 332 -18.75 1.40 7.92
N THR A 333 -19.24 2.63 7.99
CA THR A 333 -19.96 3.17 9.15
C THR A 333 -21.46 3.17 8.89
N ALA A 334 -22.23 2.44 9.70
CA ALA A 334 -23.69 2.47 9.58
C ALA A 334 -24.25 3.86 9.97
N ALA A 335 -25.28 4.31 9.26
CA ALA A 335 -26.01 5.54 9.51
C ALA A 335 -27.52 5.34 9.27
N GLU A 336 -28.34 6.25 9.80
CA GLU A 336 -29.80 6.24 9.65
C GLU A 336 -30.27 7.46 8.86
N PHE A 337 -31.46 7.39 8.26
CA PHE A 337 -32.01 8.52 7.51
C PHE A 337 -32.83 9.49 8.39
N PRO A 338 -32.81 10.79 8.06
CA PRO A 338 -31.72 11.46 7.33
C PRO A 338 -30.48 11.56 8.23
N THR A 339 -29.29 11.50 7.63
CA THR A 339 -28.03 11.73 8.36
C THR A 339 -27.32 12.94 7.80
N THR A 340 -26.90 13.84 8.68
CA THR A 340 -26.00 14.96 8.36
C THR A 340 -24.79 14.86 9.28
N LEU A 341 -23.61 14.86 8.68
CA LEU A 341 -22.33 14.94 9.37
C LEU A 341 -21.71 16.28 9.02
N ASP A 342 -21.71 17.20 9.99
CA ASP A 342 -21.27 18.58 9.79
C ASP A 342 -19.82 18.69 9.32
N ARG A 343 -18.99 17.69 9.68
CA ARG A 343 -17.58 17.70 9.37
C ARG A 343 -17.02 16.28 9.23
N VAL A 344 -16.89 15.80 8.00
CA VAL A 344 -16.23 14.55 7.63
C VAL A 344 -14.84 14.86 7.10
N ARG A 345 -13.81 14.24 7.68
CA ARG A 345 -12.45 14.31 7.15
C ARG A 345 -12.18 13.11 6.24
N VAL A 346 -11.65 13.35 5.05
CA VAL A 346 -11.09 12.33 4.16
C VAL A 346 -9.61 12.61 3.95
N ALA A 347 -8.73 11.68 4.33
CA ALA A 347 -7.29 11.83 4.09
C ALA A 347 -6.95 11.71 2.60
N ALA A 348 -5.78 12.20 2.18
CA ALA A 348 -5.28 11.98 0.82
C ALA A 348 -5.09 10.48 0.55
N ALA A 349 -5.46 10.02 -0.65
CA ALA A 349 -5.52 8.62 -1.05
C ALA A 349 -6.22 7.75 0.00
N ALA A 350 -7.41 8.18 0.41
CA ALA A 350 -8.26 7.46 1.36
C ALA A 350 -9.75 7.63 1.02
N SER A 351 -10.60 6.80 1.62
CA SER A 351 -12.05 6.83 1.47
C SER A 351 -12.78 6.73 2.80
N ARG A 352 -13.88 7.48 2.93
CA ARG A 352 -14.82 7.38 4.06
C ARG A 352 -16.12 6.80 3.56
N ILE A 353 -16.47 5.63 4.08
CA ILE A 353 -17.61 4.84 3.59
C ILE A 353 -18.68 4.73 4.67
N PHE A 354 -19.90 5.07 4.28
CA PHE A 354 -21.10 4.99 5.11
C PHE A 354 -22.11 4.02 4.48
N GLU A 355 -22.91 3.38 5.31
CA GLU A 355 -23.97 2.47 4.88
C GLU A 355 -25.31 2.92 5.49
N VAL A 356 -26.33 3.02 4.66
CA VAL A 356 -27.70 3.34 5.06
C VAL A 356 -28.68 2.27 4.53
N PRO A 357 -29.90 2.16 5.08
CA PRO A 357 -30.90 1.23 4.57
C PRO A 357 -31.24 1.45 3.08
N GLY A 358 -31.53 0.36 2.35
CA GLY A 358 -32.17 0.43 1.04
C GLY A 358 -33.70 0.39 1.13
N GLY A 359 -34.37 0.07 0.02
CA GLY A 359 -35.83 -0.08 -0.09
C GLY A 359 -36.60 1.21 -0.39
N ALA A 360 -35.95 2.37 -0.34
CA ALA A 360 -36.56 3.63 -0.77
C ALA A 360 -36.44 3.81 -2.29
N SER A 361 -37.38 4.53 -2.92
CA SER A 361 -37.35 4.75 -4.38
C SER A 361 -36.02 5.34 -4.86
N PHE A 362 -35.48 6.31 -4.11
CA PHE A 362 -34.16 6.88 -4.36
C PHE A 362 -33.50 7.26 -3.04
N VAL A 363 -32.19 7.04 -2.97
CA VAL A 363 -31.32 7.53 -1.90
C VAL A 363 -30.30 8.46 -2.53
N GLY A 364 -30.18 9.67 -1.97
CA GLY A 364 -29.23 10.68 -2.40
C GLY A 364 -28.20 10.97 -1.32
N ALA A 365 -27.03 11.40 -1.76
CA ALA A 365 -26.00 11.96 -0.91
C ALA A 365 -25.47 13.27 -1.49
N SER A 366 -25.03 14.16 -0.61
CA SER A 366 -24.31 15.37 -0.97
C SER A 366 -23.09 15.56 -0.10
N TYR A 367 -21.99 15.99 -0.71
CA TYR A 367 -20.78 16.38 0.01
C TYR A 367 -20.42 17.82 -0.35
N GLU A 368 -20.35 18.68 0.67
CA GLU A 368 -19.98 20.09 0.53
C GLU A 368 -18.60 20.29 1.15
N PRO A 369 -17.52 20.39 0.34
CA PRO A 369 -16.18 20.70 0.85
C PRO A 369 -16.16 22.03 1.63
N GLU A 370 -15.36 22.12 2.70
CA GLU A 370 -15.17 23.39 3.42
C GLU A 370 -14.51 24.46 2.49
N PRO A 371 -14.95 25.74 2.54
CA PRO A 371 -14.35 26.81 1.75
C PRO A 371 -12.85 26.99 2.05
N GLY A 372 -12.05 27.34 1.03
CA GLY A 372 -10.61 27.57 1.18
C GLY A 372 -9.75 26.30 1.11
N ILE A 373 -10.37 25.15 0.81
CA ILE A 373 -9.65 23.94 0.39
C ILE A 373 -9.18 24.11 -1.06
N ASP A 374 -8.01 23.55 -1.37
CA ASP A 374 -7.44 23.42 -2.72
C ASP A 374 -8.49 22.90 -3.74
N PRO A 375 -8.66 23.56 -4.90
CA PRO A 375 -9.68 23.23 -5.91
C PRO A 375 -9.46 21.88 -6.62
N ALA A 376 -8.51 21.05 -6.21
CA ALA A 376 -8.44 19.67 -6.71
C ALA A 376 -9.73 18.87 -6.40
N THR A 377 -9.96 17.78 -7.12
CA THR A 377 -11.23 17.05 -7.18
C THR A 377 -11.47 16.17 -5.94
N VAL A 378 -12.71 16.14 -5.42
CA VAL A 378 -13.19 15.09 -4.50
C VAL A 378 -14.18 14.22 -5.27
N HIS A 379 -14.28 12.93 -4.91
CA HIS A 379 -15.24 12.01 -5.51
C HIS A 379 -16.30 11.61 -4.49
N LEU A 380 -17.56 11.63 -4.91
CA LEU A 380 -18.70 11.09 -4.18
C LEU A 380 -19.26 9.91 -4.95
N VAL A 381 -19.25 8.74 -4.32
CA VAL A 381 -19.77 7.48 -4.86
C VAL A 381 -20.99 7.08 -4.06
N VAL A 382 -22.10 6.80 -4.73
CA VAL A 382 -23.33 6.28 -4.13
C VAL A 382 -23.67 4.97 -4.84
N ALA A 383 -23.70 3.86 -4.11
CA ALA A 383 -23.92 2.53 -4.66
C ALA A 383 -25.12 1.86 -3.99
N ALA A 384 -26.10 1.42 -4.79
CA ALA A 384 -27.17 0.55 -4.30
C ALA A 384 -26.67 -0.90 -4.35
N VAL A 385 -26.81 -1.61 -3.23
CA VAL A 385 -26.25 -2.96 -3.05
C VAL A 385 -27.27 -3.88 -2.37
N THR A 386 -27.14 -5.17 -2.63
CA THR A 386 -27.70 -6.25 -1.80
C THR A 386 -26.62 -6.77 -0.85
N ASP A 387 -26.95 -7.81 -0.08
CA ASP A 387 -25.98 -8.48 0.77
C ASP A 387 -24.91 -9.22 -0.07
N ASP A 388 -25.24 -9.54 -1.32
CA ASP A 388 -24.48 -10.40 -2.24
C ASP A 388 -24.10 -9.75 -3.58
N ALA A 389 -24.47 -8.50 -3.84
CA ALA A 389 -24.13 -7.83 -5.09
C ALA A 389 -24.11 -6.31 -5.01
N VAL A 390 -23.27 -5.69 -5.83
CA VAL A 390 -23.43 -4.30 -6.26
C VAL A 390 -24.42 -4.25 -7.43
N LEU A 391 -25.51 -3.48 -7.28
CA LEU A 391 -26.55 -3.37 -8.31
C LEU A 391 -26.28 -2.20 -9.27
N ARG A 392 -25.91 -1.05 -8.72
CA ARG A 392 -25.75 0.20 -9.45
C ARG A 392 -24.91 1.19 -8.67
N VAL A 393 -24.13 1.98 -9.38
CA VAL A 393 -23.23 2.99 -8.82
C VAL A 393 -23.43 4.30 -9.56
N ALA A 394 -23.55 5.39 -8.81
CA ALA A 394 -23.47 6.76 -9.31
C ALA A 394 -22.24 7.43 -8.70
N THR A 395 -21.38 7.97 -9.55
CA THR A 395 -20.19 8.71 -9.14
C THR A 395 -20.30 10.13 -9.67
N VAL A 396 -19.95 11.09 -8.83
CA VAL A 396 -19.78 12.49 -9.20
C VAL A 396 -18.49 13.02 -8.59
N ASP A 397 -17.81 13.86 -9.32
CA ASP A 397 -16.54 14.43 -8.91
C ASP A 397 -16.49 15.92 -9.26
N GLY A 398 -15.72 16.67 -8.50
CA GLY A 398 -15.51 18.10 -8.72
C GLY A 398 -14.94 18.83 -7.49
N PRO A 399 -14.60 20.11 -7.65
CA PRO A 399 -14.17 20.98 -6.54
C PRO A 399 -15.34 21.50 -5.70
N ASP A 400 -16.53 21.56 -6.30
CA ASP A 400 -17.72 22.17 -5.72
C ASP A 400 -18.57 21.16 -4.92
N ALA A 401 -19.72 21.62 -4.43
CA ALA A 401 -20.70 20.76 -3.79
C ALA A 401 -21.14 19.60 -4.71
N LEU A 402 -20.86 18.38 -4.26
CA LEU A 402 -21.15 17.15 -4.97
C LEU A 402 -22.52 16.63 -4.60
N ARG A 403 -23.27 16.09 -5.57
CA ARG A 403 -24.57 15.44 -5.35
C ARG A 403 -24.73 14.24 -6.27
N ALA A 404 -25.03 13.09 -5.70
CA ALA A 404 -25.33 11.86 -6.42
C ALA A 404 -26.53 11.16 -5.79
N GLN A 405 -27.25 10.38 -6.60
CA GLN A 405 -28.36 9.57 -6.13
C GLN A 405 -28.44 8.28 -6.94
N VAL A 406 -28.99 7.25 -6.30
CA VAL A 406 -29.29 5.96 -6.94
C VAL A 406 -30.72 5.58 -6.63
N ALA A 407 -31.36 4.89 -7.57
CA ALA A 407 -32.55 4.13 -7.24
C ALA A 407 -32.17 3.03 -6.24
N ALA A 408 -32.99 2.81 -5.22
CA ALA A 408 -32.66 1.93 -4.10
C ALA A 408 -33.83 1.02 -3.70
N ASP A 409 -34.86 0.92 -4.55
CA ASP A 409 -36.10 0.19 -4.32
C ASP A 409 -35.88 -1.34 -4.22
N ASP A 410 -34.92 -1.85 -4.98
CA ASP A 410 -34.49 -3.25 -5.01
C ASP A 410 -33.22 -3.53 -4.16
N ALA A 411 -32.66 -2.50 -3.53
CA ALA A 411 -31.42 -2.61 -2.76
C ALA A 411 -31.71 -2.94 -1.29
N THR A 412 -30.88 -3.76 -0.65
CA THR A 412 -30.95 -3.97 0.81
C THR A 412 -30.26 -2.83 1.56
N ARG A 413 -29.23 -2.23 0.96
CA ARG A 413 -28.42 -1.13 1.50
C ARG A 413 -28.01 -0.15 0.41
N VAL A 414 -27.63 1.04 0.83
CA VAL A 414 -26.91 2.01 -0.02
C VAL A 414 -25.59 2.38 0.65
N MET A 415 -24.49 2.20 -0.08
CA MET A 415 -23.15 2.62 0.33
C MET A 415 -22.88 4.02 -0.19
N VAL A 416 -22.35 4.90 0.65
CA VAL A 416 -21.94 6.26 0.29
C VAL A 416 -20.46 6.41 0.63
N ALA A 417 -19.61 6.58 -0.38
CA ALA A 417 -18.18 6.81 -0.19
C ALA A 417 -17.81 8.23 -0.61
N VAL A 418 -17.07 8.93 0.25
CA VAL A 418 -16.35 10.16 -0.11
C VAL A 418 -14.87 9.80 -0.23
N VAL A 419 -14.27 10.09 -1.39
CA VAL A 419 -12.91 9.67 -1.74
C VAL A 419 -12.07 10.89 -2.10
N ASP A 420 -10.87 10.98 -1.54
CA ASP A 420 -9.85 11.97 -1.92
C ASP A 420 -8.68 11.20 -2.53
N GLY A 421 -8.53 11.26 -3.85
CA GLY A 421 -7.50 10.54 -4.59
C GLY A 421 -6.19 11.31 -4.72
N ARG A 422 -5.99 12.41 -3.99
CA ARG A 422 -4.72 13.15 -4.05
C ARG A 422 -3.58 12.37 -3.41
N MET A 423 -2.37 12.66 -3.85
CA MET A 423 -1.14 12.00 -3.39
C MET A 423 -0.51 12.64 -2.15
N GLU A 424 -1.08 13.77 -1.69
CA GLU A 424 -0.55 14.54 -0.57
C GLU A 424 -1.62 15.44 0.07
N GLY A 425 -1.26 16.01 1.23
CA GLY A 425 -2.09 16.93 1.99
C GLY A 425 -2.67 16.32 3.27
N LEU A 426 -3.10 17.20 4.18
CA LEU A 426 -3.62 16.82 5.49
C LEU A 426 -5.07 16.30 5.47
N GLY A 427 -5.59 15.93 4.29
CA GLY A 427 -6.98 15.58 4.08
C GLY A 427 -7.92 16.77 3.95
N ARG A 428 -9.14 16.50 3.50
CA ARG A 428 -10.21 17.48 3.27
C ARG A 428 -11.32 17.30 4.28
N TYR A 429 -11.93 18.41 4.66
CA TYR A 429 -13.13 18.43 5.47
C TYR A 429 -14.31 18.88 4.62
N GLY A 430 -15.49 18.37 4.94
CA GLY A 430 -16.72 18.80 4.31
C GLY A 430 -17.94 18.27 5.04
N ARG A 431 -19.09 18.88 4.75
CA ARG A 431 -20.38 18.43 5.27
C ARG A 431 -20.94 17.32 4.37
N LEU A 432 -21.20 16.15 4.94
CA LEU A 432 -21.86 15.04 4.26
C LEU A 432 -23.33 15.00 4.69
N CYS A 433 -24.25 14.87 3.74
CA CYS A 433 -25.65 14.58 4.02
C CYS A 433 -26.12 13.39 3.18
N ILE A 434 -26.92 12.51 3.79
CA ILE A 434 -27.49 11.32 3.17
C ILE A 434 -28.98 11.26 3.51
N ALA A 435 -29.85 11.18 2.51
CA ALA A 435 -31.30 11.17 2.71
C ALA A 435 -32.06 10.43 1.58
N VAL A 436 -33.29 10.02 1.87
CA VAL A 436 -34.24 9.55 0.86
C VAL A 436 -34.73 10.73 0.02
N THR A 437 -34.88 10.56 -1.29
CA THR A 437 -35.41 11.60 -2.17
C THR A 437 -36.82 12.01 -1.74
N GLY A 438 -37.03 13.32 -1.53
CA GLY A 438 -38.24 13.88 -0.90
C GLY A 438 -38.02 14.32 0.55
N GLN A 439 -37.02 13.76 1.25
CA GLN A 439 -36.49 14.31 2.51
C GLN A 439 -35.33 15.29 2.27
N ALA A 440 -34.96 15.55 1.00
CA ALA A 440 -33.83 16.39 0.59
C ALA A 440 -33.82 17.81 1.20
N ALA A 441 -34.95 18.32 1.68
CA ALA A 441 -35.00 19.56 2.46
C ALA A 441 -34.12 19.51 3.74
N SER A 442 -33.87 18.32 4.32
CA SER A 442 -32.93 18.13 5.44
C SER A 442 -31.46 18.12 5.01
N CYS A 443 -31.18 18.01 3.71
CA CYS A 443 -29.84 18.09 3.12
C CYS A 443 -29.58 19.42 2.39
N ALA A 444 -30.49 20.39 2.51
CA ALA A 444 -30.23 21.74 2.03
C ALA A 444 -29.03 22.35 2.79
N PRO A 445 -28.23 23.22 2.16
CA PRO A 445 -27.21 24.00 2.86
C PRO A 445 -27.82 24.65 4.10
N LEU A 446 -27.20 24.42 5.28
CA LEU A 446 -27.42 25.33 6.39
C LEU A 446 -26.88 26.68 5.89
N HIS A 447 -27.78 27.56 5.47
CA HIS A 447 -27.40 28.93 5.14
C HIS A 447 -26.61 29.48 6.31
N ALA A 448 -25.44 30.07 6.03
CA ALA A 448 -24.70 30.84 7.02
C ALA A 448 -25.70 31.82 7.63
N THR A 449 -26.01 31.63 8.92
CA THR A 449 -26.82 32.57 9.66
C THR A 449 -26.07 33.89 9.62
N ASP A 450 -26.59 34.85 8.85
CA ASP A 450 -26.22 36.25 9.01
C ASP A 450 -26.33 36.56 10.50
N ALA A 451 -25.20 36.92 11.09
CA ALA A 451 -25.17 37.52 12.39
C ALA A 451 -26.02 38.80 12.29
N GLY A 452 -27.24 38.72 12.80
CA GLY A 452 -28.12 39.87 12.93
C GLY A 452 -27.43 40.93 13.78
N THR A 453 -26.86 41.93 13.12
CA THR A 453 -26.63 43.23 13.72
C THR A 453 -27.91 44.04 13.55
N ASP A 454 -28.74 44.00 14.58
CA ASP A 454 -29.69 45.07 14.86
C ASP A 454 -28.91 46.35 15.20
N ALA A 455 -29.03 47.37 14.35
CA ALA A 455 -28.91 48.77 14.73
C ALA A 455 -29.54 49.69 13.67
N GLY A 456 -30.80 50.03 13.88
CA GLY A 456 -31.23 51.43 13.96
C GLY A 456 -31.24 52.32 12.70
N THR A 457 -32.45 52.48 12.16
CA THR A 457 -33.16 53.75 11.89
C THR A 457 -32.63 54.80 10.91
N ASP A 458 -33.48 55.03 9.90
CA ASP A 458 -34.09 56.30 9.46
C ASP A 458 -33.49 57.19 8.35
N ALA A 459 -34.34 57.28 7.30
CA ALA A 459 -34.82 58.48 6.60
C ALA A 459 -34.04 59.06 5.40
N GLY A 460 -34.74 59.12 4.25
CA GLY A 460 -34.54 60.14 3.21
C GLY A 460 -34.64 59.68 1.75
N THR A 461 -35.85 59.71 1.17
CA THR A 461 -36.13 59.66 -0.29
C THR A 461 -35.91 61.06 -0.95
N PRO A 462 -36.11 61.23 -2.28
CA PRO A 462 -35.22 60.91 -3.40
C PRO A 462 -34.95 62.16 -4.29
N ASP A 463 -34.09 62.11 -5.33
CA ASP A 463 -34.38 62.83 -6.59
C ASP A 463 -33.48 62.50 -7.79
N ALA A 464 -34.03 62.84 -8.95
CA ALA A 464 -33.73 62.50 -10.34
C ALA A 464 -32.37 62.93 -10.94
N GLY A 465 -32.04 62.32 -12.08
CA GLY A 465 -31.07 62.87 -13.04
C GLY A 465 -30.65 61.90 -14.14
N ALA A 466 -31.27 62.02 -15.31
CA ALA A 466 -30.86 61.37 -16.55
C ALA A 466 -29.57 61.99 -17.12
N ASP A 467 -28.77 61.21 -17.88
CA ASP A 467 -28.50 61.53 -19.28
C ASP A 467 -27.65 60.47 -20.00
N ALA A 468 -27.96 60.30 -21.28
CA ALA A 468 -27.36 59.40 -22.24
C ALA A 468 -26.18 60.04 -22.98
N GLY A 469 -25.23 59.22 -23.45
CA GLY A 469 -24.17 59.66 -24.36
C GLY A 469 -23.18 58.55 -24.76
N THR A 470 -23.49 57.86 -25.86
CA THR A 470 -22.53 57.19 -26.77
C THR A 470 -22.16 58.15 -27.93
N PRO A 471 -21.26 57.87 -28.90
CA PRO A 471 -20.36 56.71 -29.15
C PRO A 471 -18.91 57.10 -29.61
N ASP A 472 -18.19 56.10 -30.16
CA ASP A 472 -17.07 56.14 -31.13
C ASP A 472 -15.64 56.32 -30.60
N ALA A 473 -14.56 55.80 -31.21
CA ALA A 473 -14.25 54.74 -32.18
C ALA A 473 -12.72 54.83 -32.42
N GLY A 474 -12.05 53.75 -32.85
CA GLY A 474 -10.72 53.78 -33.49
C GLY A 474 -9.63 53.02 -32.71
N THR A 475 -9.27 51.77 -33.02
CA THR A 475 -8.54 51.16 -34.15
C THR A 475 -7.00 51.32 -34.16
N VAL A 476 -6.35 50.14 -34.20
CA VAL A 476 -5.10 49.69 -34.86
C VAL A 476 -3.70 50.20 -34.42
N ASP A 477 -2.78 49.26 -34.11
CA ASP A 477 -1.67 48.77 -34.97
C ASP A 477 -0.70 47.85 -34.15
N ALA A 478 -0.62 46.52 -34.37
CA ALA A 478 0.43 45.76 -35.09
C ALA A 478 1.87 46.33 -34.93
N GLY A 479 2.89 45.65 -34.40
CA GLY A 479 3.55 44.38 -34.74
C GLY A 479 5.05 44.53 -34.37
N ARG A 480 5.64 43.66 -33.53
CA ARG A 480 6.66 42.60 -33.82
C ARG A 480 8.01 43.09 -34.45
N PRO A 481 9.15 42.33 -34.41
CA PRO A 481 9.68 41.31 -33.46
C PRO A 481 11.25 41.26 -33.30
N VAL A 482 11.76 40.30 -32.47
CA VAL A 482 13.08 39.55 -32.43
C VAL A 482 14.44 40.31 -32.35
N ASP A 483 15.57 39.86 -31.74
CA ASP A 483 16.16 38.60 -31.21
C ASP A 483 17.54 38.93 -30.49
N PRO A 484 18.51 38.02 -30.15
CA PRO A 484 18.69 37.18 -28.95
C PRO A 484 20.12 37.33 -28.28
N ILE A 485 20.56 36.33 -27.47
CA ILE A 485 21.97 35.95 -27.09
C ILE A 485 22.47 36.56 -25.73
N ASP A 486 23.13 35.90 -24.75
CA ASP A 486 24.01 34.71 -24.65
C ASP A 486 24.06 34.14 -23.19
N ASP A 487 24.52 32.89 -23.05
CA ASP A 487 24.98 32.19 -21.82
C ASP A 487 26.51 32.38 -21.62
N PRO A 488 27.04 32.44 -20.38
CA PRO A 488 28.09 31.47 -20.05
C PRO A 488 28.09 30.89 -18.62
N ARG A 489 28.62 29.67 -18.55
CA ARG A 489 28.79 28.75 -17.39
C ARG A 489 29.77 29.23 -16.29
N THR A 490 29.35 29.04 -15.01
CA THR A 490 30.02 28.52 -13.77
C THR A 490 31.41 29.00 -13.29
N PRO A 491 31.81 28.80 -12.01
CA PRO A 491 31.11 29.01 -10.72
C PRO A 491 32.00 29.80 -9.71
N SER A 492 31.42 30.35 -8.63
CA SER A 492 32.20 30.85 -7.49
C SER A 492 31.58 30.42 -6.17
N ASP A 493 32.43 29.76 -5.37
CA ASP A 493 32.32 29.51 -3.95
C ASP A 493 32.06 30.78 -3.13
N ASP A 494 31.73 30.56 -1.85
CA ASP A 494 31.67 31.50 -0.73
C ASP A 494 30.25 31.94 -0.32
N GLY A 495 29.64 31.13 0.55
CA GLY A 495 28.34 31.42 1.15
C GLY A 495 28.06 30.62 2.42
N SER A 496 29.00 30.65 3.36
CA SER A 496 28.84 30.15 4.73
C SER A 496 27.54 30.66 5.38
N CYS A 497 26.68 29.76 5.83
CA CYS A 497 25.68 30.04 6.87
C CYS A 497 25.65 28.92 7.89
N GLN A 498 25.81 29.34 9.14
CA GLN A 498 26.11 28.56 10.33
C GLN A 498 24.89 27.74 10.78
N ALA A 499 25.06 26.43 10.93
CA ALA A 499 24.14 25.61 11.71
C ALA A 499 24.43 25.82 13.20
N ALA A 500 23.54 26.53 13.89
CA ALA A 500 23.57 26.65 15.34
C ALA A 500 23.13 25.33 15.98
N GLY A 501 24.05 24.71 16.71
CA GLY A 501 23.75 23.61 17.63
C GLY A 501 23.02 24.10 18.88
N GLY A 502 22.11 23.26 19.38
CA GLY A 502 21.45 23.41 20.66
C GLY A 502 20.99 22.03 21.17
N PRO A 503 21.25 21.68 22.46
CA PRO A 503 21.26 20.30 22.94
C PRO A 503 19.89 19.80 23.37
N LEU A 504 19.55 18.55 23.03
CA LEU A 504 18.41 17.86 23.64
C LEU A 504 18.80 17.31 25.00
N SER A 505 18.19 17.90 26.03
CA SER A 505 18.23 17.47 27.41
C SER A 505 17.38 16.21 27.60
N GLY A 506 17.89 15.28 28.40
CA GLY A 506 17.18 14.05 28.77
C GLY A 506 16.11 14.27 29.84
N ALA A 507 15.06 13.46 29.76
CA ALA A 507 14.24 12.96 30.86
C ALA A 507 13.51 11.70 30.34
N LEU A 508 13.93 10.49 30.70
CA LEU A 508 13.49 9.71 31.86
C LEU A 508 11.99 9.33 31.82
N VAL A 509 11.68 8.12 31.33
CA VAL A 509 10.54 7.32 31.80
C VAL A 509 11.03 5.90 32.03
N ALA A 510 11.14 5.55 33.31
CA ALA A 510 11.33 4.20 33.83
C ALA A 510 9.98 3.72 34.39
N LEU A 511 9.66 2.43 34.20
CA LEU A 511 8.63 1.56 34.85
C LEU A 511 8.14 0.55 33.79
N LEU A 512 8.18 -0.79 33.91
CA LEU A 512 8.18 -1.72 35.03
C LEU A 512 8.85 -3.05 34.63
N LEU A 513 9.83 -3.52 35.40
CA LEU A 513 10.18 -4.95 35.50
C LEU A 513 10.27 -5.28 36.99
N GLY A 514 9.40 -6.17 37.46
CA GLY A 514 9.37 -6.55 38.86
C GLY A 514 8.54 -7.82 39.10
N GLY A 515 9.27 -8.93 39.32
CA GLY A 515 8.86 -9.96 40.27
C GLY A 515 8.63 -11.34 39.67
N GLY A 516 9.53 -12.30 39.98
CA GLY A 516 9.16 -13.70 39.80
C GLY A 516 10.18 -14.82 39.97
N LEU A 517 11.44 -14.62 40.37
CA LEU A 517 12.33 -15.75 40.69
C LEU A 517 12.41 -15.97 42.21
N ARG A 518 11.75 -17.02 42.69
CA ARG A 518 11.93 -17.56 44.04
C ARG A 518 12.64 -18.91 43.95
N ALA A 519 13.93 -18.88 44.30
CA ALA A 519 14.77 -20.05 44.44
C ALA A 519 14.24 -21.00 45.53
N ARG A 520 14.23 -22.31 45.23
CA ARG A 520 14.19 -23.40 46.22
C ARG A 520 15.36 -24.36 45.94
N ARG A 521 16.42 -24.24 46.74
CA ARG A 521 17.36 -25.34 47.01
C ARG A 521 17.82 -25.26 48.47
N ARG A 522 17.42 -26.27 49.25
CA ARG A 522 18.27 -27.10 50.14
C ARG A 522 17.41 -27.81 51.18
N SER A 523 17.40 -29.15 51.14
CA SER A 523 18.02 -29.94 52.21
C SER A 523 18.29 -31.37 51.71
N ARG A 524 19.40 -31.93 52.23
CA ARG A 524 19.93 -33.27 52.02
C ARG A 524 19.08 -34.30 52.81
N ALA A 525 19.06 -35.56 52.36
CA ALA A 525 19.68 -36.70 53.04
C ALA A 525 18.97 -38.03 52.72
N ARG A 526 19.82 -39.03 52.44
CA ARG A 526 19.60 -40.48 52.26
C ARG A 526 19.15 -40.95 50.90
#